data_AF-S9WZL8-F1
#
_entry.id   AF-S9WZL8-F1
#
_cell.length_a   1.000
_cell.length_b   1.000
_cell.length_c   1.000
_cell.angle_alpha   90.00
_cell.angle_beta   90.00
_cell.angle_gamma   90.00
#
_symmetry.space_group_name_H-M   'P 1'
#
loop_
_entity.id
_entity.type
_entity.pdbx_description
1 polymer ?
#
loop_
_entity_poly.entity_id
_entity_poly.type
_entity_poly.pdbx_seq_one_letter_code
_entity_poly.pdbx_strand_id
1 'polypeptide(L)'
;MMLPSYLQFAIRKRVLAVFIVLLIIATYLGFAPALPIPVNDKACHFVVFFFLTLVFYWVFDLSRRRATQLTLVVCGLVGSVGSEFVQAFLTLRTFDVFDILANLLGCFLSLMINIMYHKRRLEKIHFQRYGHLNSAEDDLELQAQESEDTDMEDDPNRAT
;
A
#
# COMPACT_ATOMS: atom_id res chain seq x y z
N MET A 1 7.99 12.10 -25.74
CA MET A 1 7.23 10.88 -26.08
C MET A 1 6.76 10.25 -24.77
N MET A 2 5.50 10.49 -24.37
CA MET A 2 4.96 9.98 -23.10
C MET A 2 4.64 8.49 -23.27
N LEU A 3 5.34 7.62 -22.57
CA LEU A 3 5.03 6.20 -22.58
C LEU A 3 3.64 5.97 -21.95
N PRO A 4 2.83 5.06 -22.51
CA PRO A 4 1.49 4.81 -22.00
C PRO A 4 1.49 4.35 -20.54
N SER A 5 0.62 4.94 -19.72
CA SER A 5 0.52 4.72 -18.27
C SER A 5 0.20 3.29 -17.83
N TYR A 6 -0.10 2.38 -18.77
CA TYR A 6 -0.44 0.99 -18.49
C TYR A 6 0.78 0.07 -18.28
N LEU A 7 2.00 0.51 -18.61
CA LEU A 7 3.20 -0.34 -18.63
C LEU A 7 4.38 0.20 -17.81
N GLN A 8 4.16 1.05 -16.83
CA GLN A 8 5.22 1.41 -15.88
C GLN A 8 5.17 0.47 -14.67
N PHE A 9 5.66 -0.76 -14.85
CA PHE A 9 5.99 -1.66 -13.73
C PHE A 9 7.24 -1.12 -13.03
N ALA A 10 7.12 0.01 -12.34
CA ALA A 10 8.22 0.53 -11.56
C ALA A 10 8.35 -0.31 -10.27
N ILE A 11 9.52 -0.92 -10.07
CA ILE A 11 9.84 -1.70 -8.88
C ILE A 11 10.52 -0.79 -7.87
N ARG A 12 9.97 -0.73 -6.65
CA ARG A 12 10.56 0.02 -5.54
C ARG A 12 11.69 -0.80 -4.92
N LYS A 13 12.90 -0.68 -5.49
CA LYS A 13 14.09 -1.47 -5.13
C LYS A 13 14.36 -1.60 -3.63
N ARG A 14 14.19 -0.51 -2.86
CA ARG A 14 14.38 -0.53 -1.39
C ARG A 14 13.35 -1.42 -0.69
N VAL A 15 12.09 -1.35 -1.10
CA VAL A 15 11.00 -2.18 -0.57
C VAL A 15 11.21 -3.64 -0.97
N LEU A 16 11.62 -3.88 -2.21
CA LEU A 16 11.97 -5.22 -2.69
C LEU A 16 13.10 -5.84 -1.86
N ALA A 17 14.16 -5.09 -1.55
CA ALA A 17 15.26 -5.58 -0.72
C ALA A 17 14.77 -6.00 0.68
N VAL A 18 13.92 -5.18 1.32
CA VAL A 18 13.29 -5.52 2.60
C VAL A 18 12.42 -6.78 2.47
N PHE A 19 11.65 -6.90 1.40
CA PHE A 19 10.82 -8.07 1.15
C PHE A 19 11.66 -9.34 0.98
N ILE A 20 12.79 -9.27 0.26
CA ILE A 20 13.71 -10.40 0.10
C ILE A 20 14.29 -10.83 1.44
N VAL A 21 14.69 -9.87 2.29
CA VAL A 21 15.18 -10.17 3.64
C VAL A 21 14.09 -10.86 4.47
N LEU A 22 12.85 -10.37 4.42
CA LEU A 22 11.72 -11.02 5.10
C LEU A 22 11.45 -12.43 4.56
N LEU A 23 11.58 -12.67 3.26
CA LEU A 23 11.46 -14.01 2.68
C LEU A 23 12.54 -14.94 3.22
N ILE A 24 13.79 -14.50 3.30
CA ILE A 24 14.89 -15.31 3.86
C ILE A 24 14.59 -15.67 5.32
N ILE A 25 14.12 -14.71 6.13
CA ILE A 25 13.73 -14.94 7.52
C ILE A 25 12.56 -15.93 7.60
N ALA A 26 11.53 -15.75 6.78
CA ALA A 26 10.36 -16.62 6.73
C ALA A 26 10.72 -18.06 6.33
N THR A 27 11.58 -18.22 5.32
CA THR A 27 12.11 -19.52 4.90
C THR A 27 12.90 -20.18 6.01
N TYR A 28 13.77 -19.44 6.70
CA TYR A 28 14.51 -19.97 7.84
C TYR A 28 13.57 -20.43 8.96
N LEU A 29 12.57 -19.62 9.34
CA LEU A 29 11.58 -19.99 10.37
C LEU A 29 10.71 -21.18 9.95
N GLY A 30 10.29 -21.25 8.69
CA GLY A 30 9.42 -22.31 8.18
C GLY A 30 10.10 -23.66 7.99
N PHE A 31 11.43 -23.68 7.83
CA PHE A 31 12.20 -24.91 7.65
C PHE A 31 13.09 -25.27 8.84
N ALA A 32 13.27 -24.36 9.81
CA ALA A 32 14.00 -24.67 11.02
C ALA A 32 13.26 -25.75 11.83
N PRO A 33 13.99 -26.70 12.44
CA PRO A 33 13.42 -27.57 13.45
C PRO A 33 12.87 -26.72 14.61
N ALA A 34 11.93 -27.30 15.37
CA ALA A 34 11.20 -26.61 16.44
C ALA A 34 12.13 -25.69 17.25
N LEU A 35 11.84 -24.38 17.20
CA LEU A 35 12.65 -23.41 17.91
C LEU A 35 12.63 -23.75 19.41
N PRO A 36 13.76 -23.64 20.12
CA PRO A 36 13.84 -23.89 21.56
C PRO A 36 13.09 -22.84 22.41
N ILE A 37 12.40 -21.90 21.76
CA ILE A 37 11.62 -20.83 22.37
C ILE A 37 10.14 -21.24 22.26
N PRO A 38 9.33 -21.12 23.33
CA PRO A 38 7.91 -21.48 23.31
C PRO A 38 7.09 -20.42 22.56
N VAL A 39 7.34 -20.25 21.27
CA VAL A 39 6.55 -19.38 20.39
C VAL A 39 5.34 -20.17 19.91
N ASN A 40 4.15 -19.60 20.03
CA ASN A 40 2.95 -20.19 19.45
C ASN A 40 3.10 -20.20 17.94
N ASP A 41 3.14 -21.39 17.38
CA ASP A 41 3.36 -21.65 15.96
C ASP A 41 2.37 -20.90 15.05
N LYS A 42 1.09 -20.85 15.45
CA LYS A 42 0.01 -20.19 14.69
C LYS A 42 0.19 -18.68 14.71
N ALA A 43 0.65 -18.15 15.84
CA ALA A 43 0.98 -16.73 15.95
C ALA A 43 2.20 -16.38 15.07
N CYS A 44 3.18 -17.28 14.98
CA CYS A 44 4.35 -17.10 14.12
C CYS A 44 3.94 -17.00 12.63
N HIS A 45 3.14 -17.96 12.15
CA HIS A 45 2.53 -17.96 10.83
C HIS A 45 1.78 -16.66 10.52
N PHE A 46 0.88 -16.25 11.42
CA PHE A 46 0.16 -14.99 11.30
C PHE A 46 1.08 -13.78 11.17
N VAL A 47 2.09 -13.64 12.05
CA VAL A 47 3.00 -12.49 12.07
C VAL A 47 3.88 -12.45 10.82
N VAL A 48 4.43 -13.58 10.41
CA VAL A 48 5.27 -13.69 9.21
C VAL A 48 4.48 -13.28 7.97
N PHE A 49 3.28 -13.84 7.78
CA PHE A 49 2.45 -13.50 6.63
C PHE A 49 1.90 -12.08 6.67
N PHE A 50 1.64 -11.54 7.87
CA PHE A 50 1.27 -10.13 8.03
C PHE A 50 2.36 -9.21 7.47
N PHE A 51 3.62 -9.37 7.89
CA PHE A 51 4.72 -8.51 7.44
C PHE A 51 5.12 -8.75 5.99
N LEU A 52 5.14 -10.00 5.52
CA LEU A 52 5.37 -10.31 4.10
C LEU A 52 4.35 -9.61 3.22
N THR A 53 3.06 -9.72 3.55
CA THR A 53 1.98 -9.07 2.81
C THR A 53 2.08 -7.55 2.91
N LEU A 54 2.48 -7.03 4.09
CA LEU A 54 2.55 -5.60 4.36
C LEU A 54 3.54 -4.95 3.40
N VAL A 55 4.72 -5.55 3.28
CA VAL A 55 5.81 -5.05 2.44
C VAL A 55 5.57 -5.37 0.97
N PHE A 56 5.09 -6.57 0.63
CA PHE A 56 4.87 -7.00 -0.75
C PHE A 56 3.94 -6.05 -1.52
N TYR A 57 2.86 -5.59 -0.88
CA TYR A 57 1.90 -4.67 -1.49
C TYR A 57 2.56 -3.42 -2.09
N TRP A 58 3.67 -2.96 -1.51
CA TRP A 58 4.39 -1.76 -1.92
C TRP A 58 5.62 -2.03 -2.80
N VAL A 59 5.91 -3.29 -3.16
CA VAL A 59 7.07 -3.64 -4.00
C VAL A 59 6.93 -3.04 -5.40
N PHE A 60 5.73 -3.09 -5.96
CA PHE A 60 5.44 -2.59 -7.30
C PHE A 60 4.61 -1.31 -7.25
N ASP A 61 4.92 -0.37 -8.13
CA ASP A 61 4.17 0.87 -8.26
C ASP A 61 2.91 0.67 -9.11
N LEU A 62 1.91 0.01 -8.53
CA LEU A 62 0.66 -0.34 -9.20
C LEU A 62 -0.49 0.53 -8.70
N SER A 63 -1.54 0.64 -9.53
CA SER A 63 -2.81 1.18 -9.07
C SER A 63 -3.37 0.34 -7.91
N ARG A 64 -4.13 0.97 -7.01
CA ARG A 64 -4.72 0.32 -5.82
C ARG A 64 -5.37 -1.04 -6.14
N ARG A 65 -6.17 -1.09 -7.21
CA ARG A 65 -6.87 -2.33 -7.65
C ARG A 65 -5.89 -3.42 -8.05
N ARG A 66 -4.89 -3.09 -8.89
CA ARG A 66 -3.91 -4.06 -9.38
C ARG A 66 -2.99 -4.54 -8.25
N ALA A 67 -2.54 -3.63 -7.38
CA ALA A 67 -1.73 -3.97 -6.21
C ALA A 67 -2.46 -4.94 -5.27
N THR A 68 -3.74 -4.68 -4.98
CA THR A 68 -4.58 -5.57 -4.17
C THR A 68 -4.76 -6.94 -4.82
N GLN A 69 -5.08 -7.00 -6.11
CA GLN A 69 -5.25 -8.26 -6.83
C GLN A 69 -3.96 -9.10 -6.85
N LEU A 70 -2.83 -8.46 -7.16
CA LEU A 70 -1.53 -9.13 -7.18
C LEU A 70 -1.14 -9.65 -5.79
N THR A 71 -1.37 -8.84 -4.74
CA THR A 71 -1.09 -9.23 -3.35
C THR A 71 -1.96 -10.40 -2.90
N LEU A 72 -3.25 -10.40 -3.24
CA LEU A 72 -4.15 -11.52 -2.94
C LEU A 72 -3.71 -12.82 -3.61
N VAL A 73 -3.31 -12.75 -4.88
CA VAL A 73 -2.81 -13.93 -5.61
C VAL A 73 -1.49 -14.42 -5.03
N VAL A 74 -0.50 -13.53 -4.85
CA VAL A 74 0.85 -13.93 -4.45
C VAL A 74 0.93 -14.25 -2.96
N CYS A 75 0.46 -13.37 -2.07
CA CYS A 75 0.57 -13.58 -0.63
C CYS A 75 -0.57 -14.44 -0.09
N GLY A 76 -1.81 -14.20 -0.54
CA GLY A 76 -2.98 -14.91 -0.02
C GLY A 76 -3.14 -16.31 -0.59
N LEU A 77 -3.12 -16.48 -1.92
CA LEU A 77 -3.29 -17.81 -2.52
C LEU A 77 -1.97 -18.58 -2.54
N VAL A 78 -0.97 -18.08 -3.28
CA VAL A 78 0.30 -18.81 -3.49
C VAL A 78 1.09 -18.91 -2.19
N GLY A 79 1.19 -17.82 -1.44
CA GLY A 79 1.89 -17.77 -0.17
C GLY A 79 1.16 -18.60 0.89
N SER A 80 -0.01 -18.14 1.34
CA SER A 80 -0.65 -18.71 2.54
C SER A 80 -1.07 -20.16 2.40
N VAL A 81 -1.48 -20.58 1.19
CA VAL A 81 -1.87 -21.97 0.92
C VAL A 81 -0.65 -22.77 0.44
N GLY A 82 0.10 -22.24 -0.52
CA GLY A 82 1.22 -22.97 -1.13
C GLY A 82 2.37 -23.25 -0.19
N SER A 83 2.66 -22.40 0.80
CA SER A 83 3.72 -22.67 1.78
C SER A 83 3.47 -23.95 2.58
N GLU A 84 2.21 -24.17 2.98
CA GLU A 84 1.81 -25.35 3.74
C GLU A 84 1.96 -26.62 2.91
N PHE A 85 1.54 -26.57 1.64
CA PHE A 85 1.77 -27.69 0.72
C PHE A 85 3.27 -27.96 0.55
N VAL A 86 4.10 -26.95 0.33
CA VAL A 86 5.54 -27.13 0.17
C VAL A 86 6.18 -27.76 1.41
N GLN A 87 5.82 -27.29 2.61
CA GLN A 87 6.33 -27.86 3.87
C GLN A 87 5.89 -29.33 4.06
N ALA A 88 4.64 -29.64 3.73
CA ALA A 88 4.11 -31.00 3.79
C ALA A 88 4.77 -31.94 2.75
N PHE A 89 4.95 -31.47 1.52
CA PHE A 89 5.62 -32.23 0.44
C PHE A 89 7.08 -32.52 0.77
N LEU A 90 7.77 -31.59 1.43
CA LEU A 90 9.15 -31.76 1.87
C LEU A 90 9.27 -32.54 3.19
N THR A 91 8.16 -33.03 3.76
CA THR A 91 8.10 -33.74 5.05
C THR A 91 8.69 -32.95 6.22
N LEU A 92 8.76 -31.62 6.09
CA LEU A 92 9.34 -30.73 7.10
C LEU A 92 8.35 -30.48 8.24
N ARG A 93 7.05 -30.49 7.91
CA ARG A 93 5.95 -30.38 8.86
C ARG A 93 4.72 -31.15 8.42
N THR A 94 3.87 -31.47 9.39
CA THR A 94 2.53 -32.02 9.15
C THR A 94 1.61 -30.93 8.63
N PHE A 95 0.88 -31.23 7.56
CA PHE A 95 -0.12 -30.33 7.00
C PHE A 95 -1.19 -29.95 8.04
N ASP A 96 -1.36 -28.65 8.29
CA ASP A 96 -2.34 -28.10 9.24
C ASP A 96 -3.16 -26.96 8.61
N VAL A 97 -4.48 -27.16 8.52
CA VAL A 97 -5.40 -26.14 7.97
C VAL A 97 -5.43 -24.88 8.84
N PHE A 98 -5.17 -24.98 10.14
CA PHE A 98 -5.13 -23.82 11.02
C PHE A 98 -3.90 -22.93 10.77
N ASP A 99 -2.82 -23.47 10.22
CA ASP A 99 -1.65 -22.69 9.80
C ASP A 99 -1.98 -21.87 8.54
N ILE A 100 -2.70 -22.47 7.59
CA ILE A 100 -3.24 -21.74 6.42
C ILE A 100 -4.18 -20.61 6.88
N LEU A 101 -5.08 -20.88 7.84
CA LEU A 101 -5.98 -19.86 8.38
C LEU A 101 -5.21 -18.72 9.06
N ALA A 102 -4.18 -19.03 9.85
CA ALA A 102 -3.33 -18.03 10.47
C ALA A 102 -2.62 -17.15 9.41
N ASN A 103 -2.08 -17.76 8.37
CA ASN A 103 -1.45 -17.07 7.24
C ASN A 103 -2.42 -16.12 6.52
N LEU A 104 -3.63 -16.61 6.23
CA LEU A 104 -4.68 -15.82 5.58
C LEU A 104 -5.14 -14.65 6.45
N LEU A 105 -5.31 -14.84 7.76
CA LEU A 105 -5.69 -13.76 8.67
C LEU A 105 -4.62 -12.66 8.72
N GLY A 106 -3.35 -13.03 8.77
CA GLY A 106 -2.23 -12.09 8.70
C GLY A 106 -2.23 -11.31 7.39
N CYS A 107 -2.42 -12.01 6.26
CA CYS A 107 -2.53 -11.42 4.93
C CYS A 107 -3.70 -10.43 4.83
N PHE A 108 -4.91 -10.80 5.27
CA PHE A 108 -6.08 -9.94 5.18
C PHE A 108 -5.97 -8.70 6.07
N LEU A 109 -5.50 -8.84 7.30
CA LEU A 109 -5.30 -7.70 8.18
C LEU A 109 -4.30 -6.70 7.58
N SER A 110 -3.20 -7.21 7.04
CA SER A 110 -2.18 -6.41 6.37
C SER A 110 -2.72 -5.70 5.12
N LEU A 111 -3.49 -6.42 4.31
CA LEU A 111 -4.12 -5.87 3.11
C LEU A 111 -5.12 -4.76 3.44
N MET A 112 -5.91 -4.91 4.51
CA MET A 112 -6.82 -3.88 5.00
C MET A 112 -6.05 -2.59 5.33
N ILE A 113 -4.98 -2.69 6.12
CA ILE A 113 -4.12 -1.56 6.49
C ILE A 113 -3.53 -0.89 5.24
N ASN A 114 -3.02 -1.69 4.31
CA ASN A 114 -2.42 -1.19 3.07
C ASN A 114 -3.41 -0.45 2.18
N ILE A 115 -4.63 -0.99 1.99
CA ILE A 115 -5.68 -0.35 1.19
C ILE A 115 -6.09 0.98 1.84
N MET A 116 -6.28 1.01 3.16
CA MET A 116 -6.62 2.23 3.90
C MET A 116 -5.53 3.29 3.75
N TYR A 117 -4.26 2.91 3.90
CA TYR A 117 -3.14 3.84 3.74
C TYR A 117 -2.97 4.33 2.30
N HIS A 118 -3.13 3.44 1.31
CA HIS A 118 -3.06 3.80 -0.11
C HIS A 118 -4.17 4.78 -0.49
N LYS A 119 -5.39 4.58 0.01
CA LYS A 119 -6.50 5.54 -0.17
C LYS A 119 -6.15 6.92 0.42
N ARG A 120 -5.72 6.98 1.69
CA ARG A 120 -5.35 8.24 2.35
C ARG A 120 -4.20 8.96 1.64
N ARG A 121 -3.23 8.22 1.11
CA ARG A 121 -2.12 8.79 0.33
C ARG A 121 -2.61 9.47 -0.95
N LEU A 122 -3.52 8.83 -1.67
CA LEU A 122 -4.10 9.40 -2.90
C LEU A 122 -4.91 10.65 -2.57
N GLU A 123 -5.75 10.63 -1.53
CA GLU A 123 -6.52 11.79 -1.08
C GLU A 123 -5.63 13.00 -0.78
N LYS A 124 -4.49 12.79 -0.09
CA LYS A 124 -3.51 13.86 0.17
C LYS A 124 -2.90 14.43 -1.11
N ILE A 125 -2.53 13.57 -2.07
CA ILE A 125 -1.95 14.01 -3.34
C ILE A 125 -2.98 14.79 -4.17
N HIS A 126 -4.23 14.32 -4.20
CA HIS A 126 -5.33 15.03 -4.85
C HIS A 126 -5.56 16.40 -4.20
N PHE A 127 -5.64 16.47 -2.87
CA PHE A 127 -5.80 17.73 -2.17
C PHE A 127 -4.65 18.72 -2.42
N GLN A 128 -3.40 18.25 -2.44
CA GLN A 128 -2.25 19.13 -2.74
C GLN A 128 -2.26 19.66 -4.17
N ARG A 129 -2.71 18.85 -5.14
CA ARG A 129 -2.72 19.25 -6.55
C ARG A 129 -3.90 20.14 -6.92
N TYR A 130 -5.08 19.88 -6.37
CA TYR A 130 -6.30 20.64 -6.68
C TYR A 130 -6.60 21.75 -5.67
N GLY A 131 -6.20 21.61 -4.41
CA GLY A 131 -6.36 22.68 -3.41
C GLY A 131 -5.56 23.93 -3.74
N HIS A 132 -4.40 23.79 -4.40
CA HIS A 132 -3.62 24.95 -4.86
C HIS A 132 -4.24 25.64 -6.08
N LEU A 133 -5.01 24.92 -6.90
CA LEU A 133 -5.71 25.52 -8.04
C LEU A 133 -6.89 26.35 -7.56
N ASN A 134 -7.72 25.78 -6.69
CA ASN A 134 -8.85 26.49 -6.10
C ASN A 134 -8.39 27.73 -5.32
N SER A 135 -7.31 27.63 -4.53
CA SER A 135 -6.77 28.78 -3.80
C SER A 135 -6.22 29.86 -4.72
N ALA A 136 -5.63 29.49 -5.87
CA ALA A 136 -5.12 30.47 -6.83
C ALA A 136 -6.25 31.14 -7.64
N GLU A 137 -7.34 30.42 -7.92
CA GLU A 137 -8.55 31.00 -8.50
C GLU A 137 -9.23 31.97 -7.52
N ASP A 138 -9.39 31.60 -6.25
CA ASP A 138 -9.94 32.47 -5.20
C ASP A 138 -9.10 33.75 -5.03
N ASP A 139 -7.76 33.65 -5.04
CA ASP A 139 -6.86 34.81 -4.94
C ASP A 139 -6.98 35.77 -6.15
N LEU A 140 -7.20 35.23 -7.36
CA LEU A 140 -7.38 36.02 -8.58
C LEU A 140 -8.75 36.72 -8.60
N GLU A 141 -9.81 36.06 -8.14
CA GLU A 141 -11.14 36.67 -8.02
C GLU A 141 -11.15 37.82 -7.01
N LEU A 142 -10.46 37.67 -5.87
CA LEU A 142 -10.31 38.73 -4.87
C LEU A 142 -9.57 39.96 -5.43
N GLN A 143 -8.49 39.74 -6.20
CA GLN A 143 -7.76 40.84 -6.85
C GLN A 143 -8.59 41.56 -7.90
N ALA A 144 -9.42 40.83 -8.66
CA ALA A 144 -10.31 41.42 -9.65
C ALA A 144 -11.39 42.30 -8.97
N GLN A 145 -11.97 41.83 -7.86
CA GLN A 145 -12.91 42.62 -7.06
C GLN A 145 -12.27 43.87 -6.46
N GLU A 146 -11.06 43.76 -5.90
CA GLU A 146 -10.33 44.90 -5.35
C GLU A 146 -10.02 45.95 -6.43
N SER A 147 -9.69 45.52 -7.66
CA SER A 147 -9.51 46.45 -8.78
C SER A 147 -10.80 47.14 -9.23
N GLU A 148 -11.93 46.43 -9.30
CA GLU A 148 -13.23 47.03 -9.65
C GLU A 148 -13.72 48.02 -8.59
N ASP A 149 -13.52 47.74 -7.30
CA ASP A 149 -13.89 48.65 -6.22
C ASP A 149 -13.01 49.91 -6.21
N THR A 150 -11.71 49.78 -6.52
CA THR A 150 -10.78 50.92 -6.61
C THR A 150 -11.15 51.83 -7.79
N ASP A 151 -11.51 51.26 -8.93
CA ASP A 151 -11.97 52.01 -10.11
C ASP A 151 -13.32 52.71 -9.89
N MET A 152 -14.18 52.18 -8.99
CA MET A 152 -15.44 52.81 -8.59
C MET A 152 -15.28 53.94 -7.56
N GLU A 153 -14.23 53.94 -6.74
CA GLU A 153 -13.92 55.00 -5.79
C GLU A 153 -13.24 56.22 -6.44
N ASP A 154 -12.48 56.03 -7.53
CA ASP A 154 -11.76 57.11 -8.23
C ASP A 154 -12.57 57.76 -9.38
N ASP A 155 -13.85 57.38 -9.58
CA ASP A 155 -14.74 58.04 -10.54
C ASP A 155 -15.10 59.47 -10.08
N PRO A 156 -14.54 60.52 -10.70
CA PRO A 156 -14.77 61.90 -10.28
C PRO A 156 -16.17 62.43 -10.63
N ASN A 157 -17.02 61.64 -11.30
CA ASN A 157 -18.38 62.06 -11.71
C ASN A 157 -19.52 61.57 -10.80
N ARG A 158 -19.24 60.91 -9.67
CA ARG A 158 -20.30 60.42 -8.77
C ARG A 158 -20.84 61.48 -7.78
N ALA A 159 -20.27 62.68 -7.78
CA ALA A 159 -20.71 63.82 -6.97
C ALA A 159 -21.39 64.91 -7.82
N THR A 160 -22.46 64.56 -8.54
CA THR A 160 -23.45 65.54 -9.04
C THR A 160 -24.85 64.95 -8.98
#